data_AF-A0A7W7G716-F1
#
_entry.id   AF-A0A7W7G716-F1
#
_cell.length_a   1.000
_cell.length_b   1.000
_cell.length_c   1.000
_cell.angle_alpha   90.00
_cell.angle_beta   90.00
_cell.angle_gamma   90.00
#
_symmetry.space_group_name_H-M   'P 1'
#
loop_
_entity.id
_entity.type
_entity.pdbx_description
1 polymer ?
#
loop_
_entity_poly.entity_id
_entity_poly.type
_entity_poly.pdbx_seq_one_letter_code
_entity_poly.pdbx_strand_id
1 'polypeptide(L)'
;MVDPVAALASENLDDNLYLYDTNKAAGSSGFGTPELHSRVRKGDTLLWNVIPLECETYVALADIEIDPKIAEPTRKVYPDTDIVFWTAEVKQDLTKPVPYRLSFLLGTVATPFTPTARPTLSGPADEGKEGR
;
A
#
# COMPACT_ATOMS: atom_id res chain seq x y z
N MET A 1 7.83 2.71 0.46
CA MET A 1 9.20 3.11 0.07
C MET A 1 9.75 2.02 -0.83
N VAL A 2 10.50 2.38 -1.86
CA VAL A 2 11.07 1.44 -2.84
C VAL A 2 12.55 1.73 -3.01
N ASP A 3 13.40 0.71 -3.06
CA ASP A 3 14.77 0.80 -3.59
C ASP A 3 14.73 0.45 -5.09
N PRO A 4 14.59 1.45 -5.99
CA PRO A 4 14.49 1.19 -7.42
C PRO A 4 15.79 0.69 -8.03
N VAL A 5 16.96 1.03 -7.48
CA VAL A 5 18.25 0.60 -8.05
C VAL A 5 18.42 -0.89 -7.84
N ALA A 6 18.22 -1.36 -6.60
CA ALA A 6 18.30 -2.77 -6.28
C ALA A 6 17.19 -3.57 -6.98
N ALA A 7 15.96 -3.06 -7.02
CA ALA A 7 14.84 -3.72 -7.70
C ALA A 7 15.08 -3.90 -9.21
N LEU A 8 15.66 -2.90 -9.88
CA LEU A 8 16.02 -3.00 -11.30
C LEU A 8 17.20 -3.97 -11.51
N ALA A 9 18.19 -3.96 -10.63
CA ALA A 9 19.35 -4.83 -10.73
C ALA A 9 19.03 -6.31 -10.46
N SER A 10 18.08 -6.58 -9.57
CA SER A 10 17.66 -7.94 -9.18
C SER A 10 16.44 -8.46 -9.94
N GLU A 11 15.76 -7.58 -10.71
CA GLU A 11 14.44 -7.85 -11.30
C GLU A 11 13.40 -8.32 -10.27
N ASN A 12 13.58 -7.95 -9.00
CA ASN A 12 12.71 -8.37 -7.90
C ASN A 12 12.31 -7.17 -7.04
N LEU A 13 11.01 -6.91 -6.94
CA LEU A 13 10.47 -5.82 -6.13
C LEU A 13 10.14 -6.26 -4.69
N ASP A 14 9.92 -7.55 -4.42
CA ASP A 14 9.50 -8.03 -3.10
C ASP A 14 10.56 -7.75 -2.03
N ASP A 15 11.83 -7.94 -2.35
CA ASP A 15 12.96 -7.70 -1.42
C ASP A 15 13.33 -6.20 -1.29
N ASN A 16 12.75 -5.36 -2.16
CA ASN A 16 13.11 -3.95 -2.33
C ASN A 16 11.90 -3.00 -2.11
N LEU A 17 10.80 -3.53 -1.57
CA LEU A 17 9.59 -2.80 -1.23
C LEU A 17 9.35 -2.82 0.28
N TYR A 18 9.27 -1.63 0.86
CA TYR A 18 9.07 -1.46 2.30
C TYR A 18 7.78 -0.66 2.52
N LEU A 19 6.77 -1.30 3.10
CA LEU A 19 5.48 -0.69 3.37
C LEU A 19 5.33 -0.32 4.84
N TYR A 20 4.72 0.84 5.07
CA TYR A 20 4.44 1.38 6.40
C TYR A 20 3.08 2.05 6.38
N ASP A 21 2.39 2.02 7.52
CA ASP A 21 1.20 2.82 7.76
C ASP A 21 1.30 3.57 9.10
N THR A 22 0.27 4.34 9.41
CA THR A 22 0.15 5.09 10.68
C THR A 22 -0.68 4.34 11.73
N ASN A 23 -1.05 3.08 11.47
CA ASN A 23 -2.08 2.35 12.22
C ASN A 23 -1.52 1.26 13.13
N LYS A 24 -0.22 1.35 13.49
CA LYS A 24 0.42 0.42 14.44
C LYS A 24 -0.34 0.30 15.77
N ALA A 25 -0.81 1.42 16.32
CA ALA A 25 -1.58 1.43 17.57
C ALA A 25 -2.98 0.77 17.43
N ALA A 26 -3.54 0.74 16.23
CA ALA A 26 -4.76 0.01 15.91
C ALA A 26 -4.50 -1.49 15.62
N GLY A 27 -3.24 -1.93 15.66
CA GLY A 27 -2.85 -3.33 15.48
C GLY A 27 -2.54 -3.71 14.04
N SER A 28 -2.09 -2.76 13.19
CA SER A 28 -1.39 -3.11 11.95
C SER A 28 -0.11 -3.92 12.25
N SER A 29 0.35 -4.72 11.29
CA SER A 29 1.56 -5.54 11.40
C SER A 29 2.26 -5.69 10.03
N GLY A 30 3.44 -6.33 9.98
CA GLY A 30 4.21 -6.47 8.73
C GLY A 30 4.90 -5.18 8.26
N PHE A 31 5.24 -4.30 9.19
CA PHE A 31 5.94 -3.05 8.88
C PHE A 31 7.33 -3.31 8.29
N GLY A 32 7.68 -2.58 7.24
CA GLY A 32 8.97 -2.73 6.57
C GLY A 32 9.07 -4.00 5.73
N THR A 33 7.94 -4.65 5.42
CA THR A 33 7.88 -5.77 4.48
C THR A 33 6.84 -5.45 3.39
N PRO A 34 6.85 -6.16 2.25
CA PRO A 34 5.81 -6.00 1.24
C PRO A 34 4.46 -6.63 1.64
N GLU A 35 4.42 -7.34 2.78
CA GLU A 35 3.24 -8.03 3.33
C GLU A 35 2.57 -7.22 4.46
N LEU A 36 2.58 -5.89 4.37
CA LEU A 36 1.93 -5.03 5.36
C LEU A 36 0.45 -5.40 5.54
N HIS A 37 0.05 -5.61 6.79
CA HIS A 37 -1.33 -5.84 7.19
C HIS A 37 -1.87 -4.57 7.85
N SER A 38 -2.58 -3.75 7.08
CA SER A 38 -3.12 -2.47 7.56
C SER A 38 -4.47 -2.66 8.23
N ARG A 39 -4.61 -2.18 9.47
CA ARG A 39 -5.88 -2.15 10.18
C ARG A 39 -6.75 -1.00 9.68
N VAL A 40 -8.00 -1.29 9.34
CA VAL A 40 -8.98 -0.33 8.84
C VAL A 40 -10.39 -0.63 9.36
N ARG A 41 -11.27 0.36 9.28
CA ARG A 41 -12.71 0.29 9.53
C ARG A 41 -13.48 0.91 8.38
N LYS A 42 -14.78 0.62 8.29
CA LYS A 42 -15.67 1.34 7.37
C LYS A 42 -15.58 2.85 7.59
N GLY A 43 -15.48 3.60 6.50
CA GLY A 43 -15.38 5.06 6.47
C GLY A 43 -13.95 5.59 6.62
N ASP A 44 -12.96 4.74 6.90
CA ASP A 44 -11.57 5.16 6.91
C ASP A 44 -11.13 5.58 5.49
N THR A 45 -10.36 6.66 5.42
CA THR A 45 -9.72 7.08 4.17
C THR A 45 -8.32 6.50 4.10
N LEU A 46 -8.08 5.70 3.07
CA LEU A 46 -6.78 5.20 2.70
C LEU A 46 -6.05 6.26 1.86
N LEU A 47 -4.76 6.42 2.13
CA LEU A 47 -3.85 7.24 1.34
C LEU A 47 -2.58 6.45 1.09
N TRP A 48 -2.28 6.20 -0.18
CA TRP A 48 -1.03 5.59 -0.61
C TRP A 48 -0.16 6.63 -1.30
N ASN A 49 1.09 6.72 -0.85
CA ASN A 49 2.15 7.44 -1.52
C ASN A 49 3.38 6.54 -1.64
N VAL A 50 4.28 6.92 -2.53
CA VAL A 50 5.55 6.22 -2.71
C VAL A 50 6.68 7.23 -2.65
N ILE A 51 7.79 6.80 -2.04
CA ILE A 51 9.01 7.56 -1.90
C ILE A 51 10.15 6.61 -2.31
N PRO A 52 11.06 7.03 -3.21
CA PRO A 52 12.25 6.27 -3.53
C PRO A 52 13.26 6.31 -2.36
N LEU A 53 14.09 5.29 -2.23
CA LEU A 53 15.15 5.24 -1.23
C LEU A 53 16.26 6.26 -1.55
N GLU A 54 16.68 6.34 -2.82
CA GLU A 54 17.61 7.33 -3.34
C GLU A 54 16.85 8.55 -3.89
N CYS A 55 17.34 9.77 -3.68
CA CYS A 55 16.62 10.97 -4.13
C CYS A 55 16.81 11.26 -5.63
N GLU A 56 17.82 10.67 -6.27
CA GLU A 56 18.12 10.82 -7.68
C GLU A 56 17.31 9.87 -8.58
N THR A 57 16.52 8.97 -7.99
CA THR A 57 15.79 7.93 -8.73
C THR A 57 14.30 8.22 -8.81
N TYR A 58 13.70 7.80 -9.92
CA TYR A 58 12.27 7.96 -10.16
C TYR A 58 11.51 6.72 -9.70
N VAL A 59 10.46 6.94 -8.91
CA VAL A 59 9.45 5.93 -8.58
C VAL A 59 8.07 6.56 -8.66
N ALA A 60 7.12 5.87 -9.29
CA ALA A 60 5.71 6.24 -9.25
C ALA A 60 4.82 5.03 -9.02
N LEU A 61 3.75 5.22 -8.24
CA LEU A 61 2.71 4.21 -8.09
C LEU A 61 1.79 4.27 -9.31
N ALA A 62 1.84 3.22 -10.11
CA ALA A 62 1.17 3.09 -11.39
C ALA A 62 -0.29 2.63 -11.23
N ASP A 63 -0.54 1.69 -10.32
CA ASP A 63 -1.85 1.12 -10.09
C ASP A 63 -2.02 0.55 -8.68
N ILE A 64 -3.27 0.51 -8.22
CA ILE A 64 -3.70 -0.17 -6.99
C ILE A 64 -4.94 -0.99 -7.31
N GLU A 65 -4.78 -2.31 -7.29
CA GLU A 65 -5.90 -3.22 -7.49
C GLU A 65 -6.38 -3.79 -6.16
N ILE A 66 -7.61 -3.44 -5.79
CA ILE A 66 -8.33 -3.95 -4.64
C ILE A 66 -9.79 -4.22 -5.06
N ASP A 67 -10.49 -5.12 -4.36
CA ASP A 67 -11.91 -5.37 -4.62
C ASP A 67 -12.70 -4.03 -4.54
N PRO A 68 -13.39 -3.60 -5.62
CA PRO A 68 -14.11 -2.33 -5.66
C PRO A 68 -15.27 -2.25 -4.66
N LYS A 69 -15.73 -3.39 -4.13
CA LYS A 69 -16.70 -3.44 -3.02
C LYS A 69 -16.08 -3.00 -1.69
N ILE A 70 -14.75 -3.06 -1.57
CA ILE A 70 -14.00 -2.66 -0.38
C ILE A 70 -13.54 -1.22 -0.49
N ALA A 71 -12.89 -0.86 -1.59
CA ALA A 71 -12.36 0.48 -1.81
C ALA A 71 -12.15 0.71 -3.32
N GLU A 72 -12.24 1.97 -3.78
CA GLU A 72 -11.96 2.34 -5.17
C GLU A 72 -10.85 3.40 -5.21
N PRO A 73 -9.59 2.96 -5.41
CA PRO A 73 -8.44 3.86 -5.48
C PRO A 73 -8.58 4.90 -6.60
N THR A 74 -8.36 6.16 -6.24
CA THR A 74 -8.36 7.29 -7.16
C THR A 74 -7.01 8.01 -7.06
N ARG A 75 -6.35 8.18 -8.20
CA ARG A 75 -5.12 8.97 -8.33
C ARG A 75 -5.42 10.46 -8.20
N LYS A 76 -4.62 11.16 -7.39
CA LYS A 76 -4.68 12.60 -7.17
C LYS A 76 -3.27 13.21 -7.16
N VAL A 77 -3.21 14.53 -7.24
CA VAL A 77 -1.99 15.33 -7.16
C VAL A 77 -2.23 16.43 -6.14
N TYR A 78 -1.27 16.69 -5.25
CA TYR A 78 -1.38 17.81 -4.32
C TYR A 78 -1.36 19.15 -5.07
N PRO A 79 -2.24 20.11 -4.73
CA PRO A 79 -2.25 21.42 -5.38
C PRO A 79 -0.86 22.06 -5.40
N ASP A 80 -0.52 22.67 -6.54
CA ASP A 80 0.74 23.38 -6.76
C ASP A 80 2.03 22.53 -6.61
N THR A 81 1.91 21.20 -6.74
CA THR A 81 3.05 20.27 -6.72
C THR A 81 2.90 19.17 -7.78
N ASP A 82 3.97 18.42 -8.03
CA ASP A 82 3.93 17.18 -8.82
C ASP A 82 3.78 15.91 -7.94
N ILE A 83 3.45 16.08 -6.65
CA ILE A 83 3.36 14.96 -5.70
C ILE A 83 2.05 14.22 -5.94
N VAL A 84 2.18 13.03 -6.54
CA VAL A 84 1.08 12.10 -6.81
C VAL A 84 0.81 11.25 -5.57
N PHE A 85 -0.46 11.05 -5.26
CA PHE A 85 -0.92 10.09 -4.26
C PHE A 85 -2.19 9.40 -4.75
N TRP A 86 -2.51 8.27 -4.15
CA TRP A 86 -3.75 7.55 -4.38
C TRP A 86 -4.57 7.53 -3.11
N THR A 87 -5.90 7.60 -3.24
CA THR A 87 -6.79 7.59 -2.08
C THR A 87 -8.06 6.80 -2.35
N ALA A 88 -8.64 6.20 -1.31
CA ALA A 88 -9.93 5.52 -1.37
C ALA A 88 -10.63 5.57 0.00
N GLU A 89 -11.95 5.50 0.01
CA GLU A 89 -12.73 5.27 1.24
C GLU A 89 -13.01 3.77 1.40
N VAL A 90 -12.85 3.25 2.62
CA VAL A 90 -13.24 1.87 2.96
C VAL A 90 -14.75 1.78 3.09
N LYS A 91 -15.39 1.08 2.16
CA LYS A 91 -16.85 1.04 2.01
C LYS A 91 -17.57 0.16 3.05
N GLN A 92 -16.86 -0.81 3.63
CA GLN A 92 -17.42 -1.76 4.61
C GLN A 92 -16.37 -2.31 5.58
N ASP A 93 -16.82 -2.77 6.74
CA ASP A 93 -15.96 -3.46 7.69
C ASP A 93 -15.53 -4.83 7.16
N LEU A 94 -14.29 -5.22 7.47
CA LEU A 94 -13.69 -6.43 6.94
C LEU A 94 -13.75 -7.55 7.98
N THR A 95 -14.38 -8.67 7.62
CA THR A 95 -14.42 -9.87 8.47
C THR A 95 -13.25 -10.82 8.19
N LYS A 96 -12.54 -10.61 7.07
CA LYS A 96 -11.35 -11.36 6.66
C LYS A 96 -10.33 -10.40 6.06
N PRO A 97 -9.03 -10.69 6.13
CA PRO A 97 -8.02 -9.92 5.43
C PRO A 97 -8.30 -9.88 3.92
N VAL A 98 -8.23 -8.69 3.32
CA VAL A 98 -8.41 -8.47 1.88
C VAL A 98 -7.06 -8.09 1.29
N PRO A 99 -6.44 -8.95 0.46
CA PRO A 99 -5.21 -8.60 -0.22
C PRO A 99 -5.47 -7.58 -1.33
N TYR A 100 -4.50 -6.71 -1.58
CA TYR A 100 -4.50 -5.81 -2.73
C TYR A 100 -3.13 -5.86 -3.43
N ARG A 101 -3.08 -5.34 -4.66
CA ARG A 101 -1.87 -5.33 -5.48
C ARG A 101 -1.43 -3.91 -5.74
N LEU A 102 -0.13 -3.67 -5.66
CA LEU A 102 0.51 -2.41 -6.00
C LEU A 102 1.38 -2.61 -7.24
N SER A 103 1.36 -1.68 -8.18
CA SER A 103 2.24 -1.70 -9.34
C SER A 103 2.99 -0.38 -9.45
N PHE A 104 4.26 -0.42 -9.83
CA PHE A 104 5.18 0.71 -9.77
C PHE A 104 5.92 0.92 -11.08
N LEU A 105 6.18 2.17 -11.44
CA LEU A 105 7.16 2.54 -12.47
C LEU A 105 8.48 2.89 -11.79
N LEU A 106 9.59 2.33 -12.27
CA LEU A 106 10.92 2.50 -11.68
C LEU A 106 11.89 3.04 -12.73
N GLY A 107 12.62 4.11 -12.40
CA GLY A 107 13.61 4.72 -13.28
C GLY A 107 13.01 5.10 -14.65
N THR A 108 13.61 4.60 -15.73
CA THR A 108 13.14 4.82 -17.10
C THR A 108 12.32 3.66 -17.66
N VAL A 109 11.99 2.65 -16.85
CA VAL A 109 11.27 1.45 -17.32
C VAL A 109 9.78 1.75 -17.45
N ALA A 110 9.25 1.57 -18.66
CA ALA A 110 7.85 1.84 -18.97
C ALA A 110 6.91 0.71 -18.53
N THR A 111 7.42 -0.50 -18.36
CA THR A 111 6.63 -1.65 -17.86
C THR A 111 6.55 -1.60 -16.34
N PRO A 112 5.35 -1.65 -15.74
CA PRO A 112 5.23 -1.63 -14.30
C PRO A 112 5.82 -2.87 -13.62
N PHE A 113 6.63 -2.64 -12.59
CA PHE A 113 7.06 -3.66 -11.64
C PHE A 113 5.93 -3.92 -10.64
N THR A 114 5.61 -5.20 -10.44
CA THR A 114 4.57 -5.64 -9.51
C THR A 114 5.18 -6.66 -8.55
N PRO A 115 5.13 -6.42 -7.23
CA PRO A 115 5.60 -7.38 -6.24
C PRO A 115 4.69 -8.63 -6.28
N THR A 116 5.26 -9.80 -5.99
CA THR A 116 4.49 -11.03 -5.82
C THR A 116 3.71 -10.97 -4.50
N ALA A 117 4.33 -10.41 -3.47
CA ALA A 117 3.73 -10.20 -2.17
C ALA A 117 2.54 -9.24 -2.27
N ARG A 118 1.53 -9.52 -1.45
CA ARG A 118 0.29 -8.75 -1.41
C ARG A 118 0.08 -8.20 -0.01
N PRO A 119 0.18 -6.87 0.19
CA PRO A 119 -0.29 -6.28 1.43
C PRO A 119 -1.79 -6.51 1.57
N THR A 120 -2.29 -6.41 2.80
CA THR A 120 -3.69 -6.69 3.10
C THR A 120 -4.32 -5.59 3.92
N LEU A 121 -5.61 -5.36 3.71
CA LEU A 121 -6.46 -4.62 4.64
C LEU A 121 -7.12 -5.61 5.58
N SER A 122 -7.13 -5.30 6.87
CA SER A 122 -7.74 -6.13 7.91
C SER A 122 -8.70 -5.29 8.75
N GLY A 123 -9.85 -5.87 9.08
CA GLY A 123 -10.85 -5.21 9.93
C GLY A 123 -10.36 -5.06 11.37
N PRO A 124 -11.10 -4.32 12.23
CA PRO A 124 -10.80 -4.20 13.64
C PRO A 124 -10.57 -5.58 14.27
N ALA A 125 -9.68 -5.67 15.26
CA ALA A 125 -9.52 -6.90 16.02
C ALA A 125 -10.89 -7.30 16.60
N ASP A 126 -11.23 -8.58 16.56
CA ASP A 126 -12.31 -9.12 17.38
C ASP A 126 -11.86 -8.89 18.83
N GLU A 127 -12.34 -7.81 19.45
CA GLU A 127 -12.29 -7.67 20.89
C GLU A 127 -13.15 -8.82 21.41
N GLY A 128 -12.48 -9.90 21.82
CA GLY A 128 -13.14 -11.09 22.31
C GLY A 128 -14.22 -10.68 23.31
N LYS A 129 -15.42 -11.21 23.12
CA LYS A 129 -16.42 -11.24 24.19
C LYS A 129 -15.80 -12.01 25.35
N GLU A 130 -15.10 -11.33 26.24
CA GLU A 130 -14.87 -11.84 27.58
C GLU A 130 -16.25 -11.94 28.23
N GLY A 131 -16.75 -13.18 28.24
CA GLY A 131 -17.97 -13.55 28.92
C GLY A 131 -17.86 -13.13 30.38
N ARG A 132 -18.80 -12.29 30.78
CA ARG A 132 -19.10 -11.95 32.16
C ARG A 132 -19.83 -13.10 32.85
#